data_AF-A0A8S0SJX3-F1
#
_entry.id   AF-A0A8S0SJX3-F1
#
_cell.length_a   1.000
_cell.length_b   1.000
_cell.length_c   1.000
_cell.angle_alpha   90.00
_cell.angle_beta   90.00
_cell.angle_gamma   90.00
#
_symmetry.space_group_name_H-M   'P 1'
#
loop_
_entity.id
_entity.type
_entity.pdbx_description
1 polymer ?
#
loop_
_entity_poly.entity_id
_entity_poly.type
_entity_poly.pdbx_seq_one_letter_code
_entity_poly.pdbx_strand_id
1 'polypeptide(L)'
;MAGMKVFVTEEKELIMEPTLKWAGNPNVTLGIKAFGLKATVQVVDLQIFAQPRITLKPLVPSFPCFAKIVVSLMEKPHVDFGLNVVGADLMSIPGLYRFVQELIKDQVANMYLWPKTLEVEILDPTKAMKRPVGILHVKVLRAMKLRKKDLLGASDPYVKLKITESKAPSKKTAVKHKNLNPEWNEEFSIVVKDPESRALELIVYDWEQVGKHDKMGTNVVPLKELTPDEPKVMTLDLLKNLNQNDAQDDKFRGQLVLELTYKPFKEEDMSKDLDNPLQKAPEETPPGGGVLVVVVHEAQDVEGKHHNNPYVRIIFKGEERKTKQVKKNRDPRWEEEFTFMLEEPPLKEKLHVEVLSTSTRIGLLHPKETLGYVNISLADVVNNKRINEKYHLIDSKNGKIQIELQWRTSS
;
A
#
# COMPACT_ATOMS: atom_id res chain seq x y z
N MET A 1 20.76 -25.49 -19.39
CA MET A 1 19.62 -24.83 -18.71
C MET A 1 19.75 -23.34 -18.90
N ALA A 2 18.71 -22.65 -19.39
CA ALA A 2 18.66 -21.20 -19.33
C ALA A 2 18.50 -20.81 -17.86
N GLY A 3 19.43 -20.02 -17.33
CA GLY A 3 19.43 -19.57 -15.94
C GLY A 3 19.15 -18.08 -15.86
N MET A 4 18.72 -17.64 -14.68
CA MET A 4 18.57 -16.23 -14.33
C MET A 4 19.46 -15.95 -13.12
N LYS A 5 20.35 -14.97 -13.24
CA LYS A 5 21.06 -14.43 -12.08
C LYS A 5 20.29 -13.23 -11.54
N VAL A 6 20.19 -13.12 -10.23
CA VAL A 6 19.50 -12.03 -9.55
C VAL A 6 20.48 -11.40 -8.58
N PHE A 7 20.60 -10.08 -8.64
CA PHE A 7 21.44 -9.30 -7.75
C PHE A 7 20.56 -8.24 -7.08
N VAL A 8 20.74 -8.08 -5.76
CA VAL A 8 20.20 -6.98 -4.99
C VAL A 8 21.36 -6.05 -4.69
N THR A 9 21.24 -4.77 -5.01
CA THR A 9 22.30 -3.78 -4.81
C THR A 9 22.07 -2.96 -3.54
N GLU A 10 23.12 -2.29 -3.04
CA GLU A 10 23.02 -1.34 -1.92
C GLU A 10 22.11 -0.14 -2.25
N GLU A 11 22.00 0.21 -3.53
CA GLU A 11 21.15 1.28 -4.05
C GLU A 11 19.65 0.90 -4.10
N LYS A 12 19.25 -0.24 -3.51
CA LYS A 12 17.89 -0.79 -3.56
C LYS A 12 17.38 -0.92 -5.00
N GLU A 13 18.21 -1.46 -5.89
CA GLU A 13 17.80 -1.86 -7.23
C GLU A 13 17.71 -3.39 -7.30
N LEU A 14 16.75 -3.89 -8.08
CA LEU A 14 16.69 -5.32 -8.40
C LEU A 14 17.23 -5.53 -9.82
N ILE A 15 18.36 -6.21 -9.93
CA ILE A 15 19.02 -6.52 -11.19
C ILE A 15 18.79 -7.99 -11.53
N MET A 16 18.34 -8.26 -12.75
CA MET A 16 18.11 -9.60 -13.29
C MET A 16 18.87 -9.75 -14.60
N GLU A 17 19.61 -10.85 -14.74
CA GLU A 17 20.35 -11.19 -15.96
C GLU A 17 19.88 -12.53 -16.50
N PRO A 18 18.74 -12.57 -17.23
CA PRO A 18 18.28 -13.78 -17.89
C PRO A 18 19.13 -14.10 -19.12
N THR A 19 19.34 -15.38 -19.39
CA THR A 19 19.87 -15.84 -20.69
C THR A 19 18.73 -15.98 -21.69
N LEU A 20 18.67 -15.12 -22.70
CA LEU A 20 17.69 -15.18 -23.78
C LEU A 20 18.25 -16.00 -24.95
N LYS A 21 17.48 -16.99 -25.38
CA LYS A 21 17.70 -17.71 -26.63
C LYS A 21 16.41 -17.70 -27.42
N TRP A 22 16.46 -17.17 -28.63
CA TRP A 22 15.31 -17.12 -29.54
C TRP A 22 15.74 -17.70 -30.88
N ALA A 23 14.91 -18.55 -31.46
CA ALA A 23 15.13 -19.11 -32.78
C ALA A 23 13.77 -19.15 -33.51
N GLY A 24 13.74 -18.66 -34.74
CA GLY A 24 12.51 -18.61 -35.51
C GLY A 24 12.74 -18.18 -36.95
N ASN A 25 11.65 -18.19 -37.71
CA ASN A 25 11.62 -17.79 -39.11
C ASN A 25 10.81 -16.48 -39.25
N PRO A 26 11.40 -15.32 -38.89
CA PRO A 26 10.68 -14.06 -38.98
C PRO A 26 10.59 -13.62 -40.45
N ASN A 27 9.49 -12.97 -40.83
CA ASN A 27 9.35 -12.43 -42.18
C ASN A 27 10.08 -11.08 -42.31
N VAL A 28 11.41 -11.11 -42.30
CA VAL A 28 12.26 -9.92 -42.49
C VAL A 28 12.78 -9.92 -43.91
N THR A 29 12.47 -8.86 -44.66
CA THR A 29 12.88 -8.72 -46.06
C THR A 29 13.63 -7.40 -46.25
N LEU A 30 14.85 -7.49 -46.77
CA LEU A 30 15.78 -6.40 -47.01
C LEU A 30 15.81 -6.11 -48.52
N GLY A 31 15.39 -4.91 -48.91
CA GLY A 31 15.57 -4.42 -50.29
C GLY A 31 16.96 -3.84 -50.45
N ILE A 32 17.77 -4.42 -51.33
CA ILE A 32 19.14 -3.97 -51.61
C ILE A 32 19.17 -3.36 -53.01
N LYS A 33 19.68 -2.12 -53.10
CA LYS A 33 19.92 -1.43 -54.36
C LYS A 33 21.39 -1.05 -54.44
N ALA A 34 22.16 -1.78 -55.25
CA ALA A 34 23.59 -1.54 -55.45
C ALA A 34 23.97 -1.79 -56.91
N PHE A 35 24.85 -0.97 -57.48
CA PHE A 35 25.37 -1.13 -58.85
C PHE A 35 24.30 -1.35 -59.96
N GLY A 36 23.12 -0.75 -59.82
CA GLY A 36 22.00 -0.92 -60.76
C GLY A 36 21.16 -2.18 -60.55
N LEU A 37 21.58 -3.12 -59.69
CA LEU A 37 20.82 -4.29 -59.29
C LEU A 37 19.82 -3.95 -58.17
N LYS A 38 18.62 -4.50 -58.27
CA LYS A 38 17.61 -4.52 -57.21
C LYS A 38 17.44 -5.96 -56.77
N ALA A 39 17.88 -6.28 -55.57
CA ALA A 39 17.72 -7.61 -54.98
C ALA A 39 16.85 -7.51 -53.73
N THR A 40 16.03 -8.53 -53.52
CA THR A 40 15.22 -8.66 -52.31
C THR A 40 15.78 -9.85 -51.53
N VAL A 41 16.31 -9.59 -50.34
CA VAL A 41 16.93 -10.61 -49.49
C VAL A 41 16.03 -10.86 -48.31
N GLN A 42 15.55 -12.09 -48.15
CA GLN A 42 14.80 -12.52 -47.00
C GLN A 42 15.76 -13.13 -45.97
N VAL A 43 15.64 -12.72 -44.71
CA VAL A 43 16.33 -13.36 -43.60
C VAL A 43 15.50 -14.56 -43.17
N VAL A 44 16.12 -15.72 -43.09
CA VAL A 44 15.51 -17.00 -42.67
C VAL A 44 16.33 -17.59 -41.52
N ASP A 45 15.75 -18.53 -40.78
CA ASP A 45 16.36 -19.27 -39.67
C ASP A 45 17.13 -18.38 -38.68
N LEU A 46 16.52 -17.24 -38.30
CA LEU A 46 17.14 -16.28 -37.39
C LEU A 46 17.21 -16.85 -35.97
N GLN A 47 18.41 -16.86 -35.42
CA GLN A 47 18.72 -17.26 -34.06
C GLN A 47 19.43 -16.12 -33.33
N ILE A 48 18.96 -15.81 -32.13
CA ILE A 48 19.48 -14.74 -31.29
C ILE A 48 19.78 -15.30 -29.91
N PHE A 49 21.00 -15.08 -29.44
CA PHE A 49 21.45 -15.40 -28.09
C PHE A 49 21.94 -14.11 -27.44
N ALA A 50 21.29 -13.73 -26.34
CA ALA A 50 21.58 -12.48 -25.65
C ALA A 50 21.51 -12.67 -24.13
N GLN A 51 22.25 -11.85 -23.41
CA GLN A 51 22.19 -11.76 -21.94
C GLN A 51 21.86 -10.32 -21.56
N PRO A 52 20.57 -9.92 -21.64
CA PRO A 52 20.18 -8.59 -21.20
C PRO A 52 20.28 -8.48 -19.68
N ARG A 53 20.70 -7.30 -19.22
CA ARG A 53 20.58 -6.86 -17.83
C ARG A 53 19.32 -6.02 -17.69
N ILE A 54 18.37 -6.50 -16.90
CA ILE A 54 17.11 -5.85 -16.56
C ILE A 54 17.24 -5.30 -15.15
N THR A 55 17.04 -4.00 -14.97
CA THR A 55 17.13 -3.31 -13.68
C THR A 55 15.79 -2.68 -13.34
N LEU A 56 15.25 -2.98 -12.16
CA LEU A 56 14.04 -2.34 -11.63
C LEU A 56 14.44 -1.23 -10.68
N LYS A 57 14.12 0.02 -11.02
CA LYS A 57 14.53 1.19 -10.22
C LYS A 57 13.72 2.47 -10.42
N PRO A 58 13.68 3.37 -9.43
CA PRO A 58 13.87 3.05 -8.01
C PRO A 58 12.83 2.03 -7.54
N LEU A 59 13.18 1.21 -6.54
CA LEU A 59 12.17 0.45 -5.80
C LEU A 59 11.31 1.41 -4.97
N VAL A 60 9.99 1.21 -4.99
CA VAL A 60 9.01 2.06 -4.30
C VAL A 60 8.12 1.20 -3.40
N PRO A 61 7.53 1.75 -2.33
CA PRO A 61 6.70 0.97 -1.40
C PRO A 61 5.29 0.66 -1.94
N SER A 62 4.88 1.28 -3.05
CA SER A 62 3.59 1.04 -3.70
C SER A 62 3.74 0.03 -4.84
N PHE A 63 2.80 -0.92 -4.95
CA PHE A 63 2.71 -1.82 -6.11
C PHE A 63 2.78 -1.05 -7.44
N PRO A 64 3.59 -1.47 -8.44
CA PRO A 64 4.27 -2.77 -8.58
C PRO A 64 5.62 -2.89 -7.86
N CYS A 65 5.93 -1.96 -6.94
CA CYS A 65 7.13 -1.90 -6.12
C CYS A 65 8.39 -1.38 -6.82
N PHE A 66 8.27 -0.84 -8.03
CA PHE A 66 9.33 -0.15 -8.78
C PHE A 66 8.72 0.90 -9.72
N ALA A 67 9.50 1.94 -10.05
CA ALA A 67 9.03 3.03 -10.91
C ALA A 67 9.45 2.89 -12.38
N LYS A 68 10.62 2.30 -12.66
CA LYS A 68 11.11 2.08 -14.04
C LYS A 68 11.68 0.68 -14.22
N ILE A 69 11.63 0.22 -15.46
CA ILE A 69 12.38 -0.93 -15.96
C ILE A 69 13.46 -0.38 -16.90
N VAL A 70 14.72 -0.71 -16.62
CA VAL A 70 15.87 -0.31 -17.43
C VAL A 70 16.51 -1.57 -18.00
N VAL A 71 16.56 -1.69 -19.32
CA VAL A 71 17.13 -2.85 -20.02
C VAL A 71 18.39 -2.43 -20.77
N SER A 72 19.46 -3.22 -20.65
CA SER A 72 20.70 -3.04 -21.41
C SER A 72 21.32 -4.38 -21.78
N LEU A 73 22.21 -4.40 -22.74
CA LEU A 73 23.04 -5.53 -23.11
C LEU A 73 24.47 -5.28 -22.61
N MET A 74 24.98 -6.18 -21.78
CA MET A 74 26.35 -6.08 -21.26
C MET A 74 27.39 -6.54 -22.28
N GLU A 75 27.00 -7.43 -23.18
CA GLU A 75 27.83 -7.99 -24.23
C GLU A 75 27.10 -7.98 -25.58
N LYS A 76 27.85 -8.03 -26.68
CA LYS A 76 27.28 -8.12 -28.03
C LYS A 76 26.47 -9.41 -28.15
N PRO A 77 25.20 -9.35 -28.57
CA PRO A 77 24.40 -10.56 -28.75
C PRO A 77 24.96 -11.37 -29.93
N HIS A 78 24.88 -12.69 -29.79
CA HIS A 78 25.20 -13.59 -30.88
C HIS A 78 23.96 -13.75 -31.76
N VAL A 79 24.11 -13.45 -33.05
CA VAL A 79 23.04 -13.52 -34.04
C VAL A 79 23.52 -14.40 -35.19
N ASP A 80 22.73 -15.41 -35.51
CA ASP A 80 22.93 -16.34 -36.62
C ASP A 80 21.67 -16.37 -37.49
N PHE A 81 21.82 -16.51 -38.81
CA PHE A 81 20.70 -16.50 -39.75
C PHE A 81 21.11 -17.07 -41.11
N GLY A 82 20.12 -17.62 -41.81
CA GLY A 82 20.17 -17.88 -43.25
C GLY A 82 19.70 -16.68 -44.07
N LEU A 83 20.13 -16.63 -45.33
CA LEU A 83 19.66 -15.66 -46.30
C LEU A 83 19.04 -16.38 -47.49
N ASN A 84 17.89 -15.91 -47.93
CA ASN A 84 17.26 -16.33 -49.17
C ASN A 84 17.14 -15.13 -50.11
N VAL A 85 17.76 -15.21 -51.29
CA VAL A 85 17.74 -14.12 -52.28
C VAL A 85 16.66 -14.43 -53.30
N VAL A 86 15.67 -13.55 -53.41
CA VAL A 86 14.61 -13.69 -54.40
C VAL A 86 15.06 -13.05 -55.71
N GLY A 87 15.25 -13.87 -56.75
CA GLY A 87 15.57 -13.41 -58.11
C GLY A 87 17.05 -13.35 -58.49
N ALA A 88 17.97 -13.82 -57.64
CA ALA A 88 19.40 -13.98 -57.94
C ALA A 88 20.01 -15.07 -57.04
N ASP A 89 21.13 -15.69 -57.45
CA ASP A 89 21.86 -16.65 -56.62
C ASP A 89 22.65 -15.92 -55.51
N LEU A 90 22.54 -16.36 -54.26
CA LEU A 90 23.29 -15.80 -53.13
C LEU A 90 24.81 -15.83 -53.37
N MET A 91 25.31 -16.84 -54.10
CA MET A 91 26.73 -16.99 -54.46
C MET A 91 27.18 -15.97 -55.52
N SER A 92 26.24 -15.32 -56.22
CA SER A 92 26.53 -14.34 -57.28
C SER A 92 26.80 -12.93 -56.77
N ILE A 93 26.65 -12.66 -55.46
CA ILE A 93 26.90 -11.36 -54.84
C ILE A 93 28.02 -11.50 -53.78
N PRO A 94 29.30 -11.43 -54.18
CA PRO A 94 30.43 -11.56 -53.28
C PRO A 94 30.35 -10.58 -52.11
N GLY A 95 30.51 -11.07 -50.89
CA GLY A 95 30.51 -10.25 -49.67
C GLY A 95 29.13 -9.83 -49.14
N LEU A 96 28.02 -10.16 -49.82
CA LEU A 96 26.67 -9.82 -49.36
C LEU A 96 26.34 -10.43 -48.00
N TYR A 97 26.62 -11.72 -47.82
CA TYR A 97 26.40 -12.40 -46.55
C TYR A 97 27.15 -11.71 -45.41
N ARG A 98 28.43 -11.39 -45.62
CA ARG A 98 29.26 -10.69 -44.63
C ARG A 98 28.73 -9.29 -44.34
N PHE A 99 28.32 -8.54 -45.36
CA PHE A 99 27.74 -7.20 -45.20
C PHE A 99 26.45 -7.22 -44.40
N VAL A 100 25.50 -8.11 -44.74
CA VAL A 100 24.23 -8.23 -44.00
C VAL A 100 24.49 -8.69 -42.58
N GLN A 101 25.46 -9.59 -42.37
CA GLN A 101 25.85 -10.06 -41.04
C GLN A 101 26.47 -8.95 -40.19
N GLU A 102 27.38 -8.14 -40.74
CA GLU A 102 27.98 -6.99 -40.05
C GLU A 102 26.90 -5.92 -39.77
N LEU A 103 26.02 -5.62 -40.73
CA LEU A 103 24.92 -4.66 -40.55
C LEU A 103 23.97 -5.07 -39.43
N ILE A 104 23.50 -6.33 -39.42
CA ILE A 104 22.60 -6.82 -38.38
C ILE A 104 23.31 -6.85 -37.03
N LYS A 105 24.56 -7.32 -36.97
CA LYS A 105 25.35 -7.31 -35.74
C LYS A 105 25.53 -5.90 -35.19
N ASP A 106 25.86 -4.93 -36.04
CA ASP A 106 26.07 -3.54 -35.64
C ASP A 106 24.75 -2.86 -35.24
N GLN A 107 23.64 -3.09 -35.95
CA GLN A 107 22.34 -2.53 -35.58
C GLN A 107 21.84 -3.08 -34.24
N VAL A 108 21.90 -4.41 -34.05
CA VAL A 108 21.45 -5.05 -32.81
C VAL A 108 22.36 -4.67 -31.63
N ALA A 109 23.68 -4.56 -31.86
CA ALA A 109 24.64 -4.06 -30.87
C ALA A 109 24.36 -2.59 -30.50
N ASN A 110 24.10 -1.72 -31.49
CA ASN A 110 23.96 -0.28 -31.24
C ASN A 110 22.68 0.14 -30.54
N MET A 111 21.65 -0.72 -30.50
CA MET A 111 20.37 -0.37 -29.91
C MET A 111 20.43 -0.28 -28.38
N TYR A 112 21.10 -1.23 -27.69
CA TYR A 112 21.07 -1.29 -26.21
C TYR A 112 22.36 -1.80 -25.55
N LEU A 113 23.50 -1.81 -26.24
CA LEU A 113 24.78 -2.06 -25.56
C LEU A 113 25.06 -0.96 -24.54
N TRP A 114 25.46 -1.35 -23.34
CA TRP A 114 25.89 -0.41 -22.31
C TRP A 114 26.94 0.58 -22.87
N PRO A 115 26.78 1.92 -22.64
CA PRO A 115 25.88 2.57 -21.69
C PRO A 115 24.47 2.90 -22.19
N LYS A 116 24.09 2.49 -23.41
CA LYS A 116 22.73 2.73 -23.93
C LYS A 116 21.73 1.81 -23.26
N THR A 117 20.61 2.38 -22.82
CA THR A 117 19.55 1.67 -22.11
C THR A 117 18.21 1.88 -22.79
N LEU A 118 17.34 0.88 -22.70
CA LEU A 118 15.90 1.04 -22.91
C LEU A 118 15.26 1.32 -21.54
N GLU A 119 14.71 2.50 -21.37
CA GLU A 119 13.96 2.85 -20.16
C GLU A 119 12.46 2.82 -20.43
N VAL A 120 11.74 2.06 -19.61
CA VAL A 120 10.28 2.04 -19.59
C VAL A 120 9.84 2.57 -18.23
N GLU A 121 9.19 3.72 -18.21
CA GLU A 121 8.57 4.27 -17.02
C GLU A 121 7.24 3.56 -16.75
N ILE A 122 7.10 3.00 -15.55
CA ILE A 122 5.94 2.21 -15.12
C ILE A 122 5.06 3.02 -14.17
N LEU A 123 5.68 3.83 -13.31
CA LEU A 123 5.00 4.64 -12.32
C LEU A 123 5.76 5.95 -12.12
N ASP A 124 5.02 7.06 -12.10
CA ASP A 124 5.55 8.38 -11.76
C ASP A 124 6.10 8.35 -10.31
N PRO A 125 7.43 8.47 -10.12
CA PRO A 125 8.06 8.34 -8.82
C PRO A 125 7.50 9.35 -7.81
N THR A 126 7.13 10.55 -8.26
CA THR A 126 6.65 11.63 -7.39
C THR A 126 5.27 11.34 -6.80
N LYS A 127 4.41 10.63 -7.54
CA LYS A 127 3.10 10.17 -7.08
C LYS A 127 3.19 8.89 -6.25
N ALA A 128 4.15 8.02 -6.56
CA ALA A 128 4.47 6.80 -5.82
C ALA A 128 5.09 7.08 -4.44
N MET A 129 5.73 8.24 -4.29
CA MET A 129 6.43 8.68 -3.08
C MET A 129 5.60 9.48 -2.09
N LYS A 130 4.28 9.63 -2.24
CA LYS A 130 3.47 10.39 -1.26
C LYS A 130 3.37 9.65 0.09
N ARG A 131 4.47 9.72 0.82
CA ARG A 131 4.64 9.33 2.21
C ARG A 131 3.76 10.25 3.07
N PRO A 132 3.34 9.81 4.25
CA PRO A 132 2.82 10.71 5.27
C PRO A 132 3.74 11.93 5.44
N VAL A 133 3.20 13.14 5.42
CA VAL A 133 3.93 14.41 5.59
C VAL A 133 3.49 15.19 6.84
N GLY A 134 2.51 14.68 7.57
CA GLY A 134 2.08 15.25 8.84
C GLY A 134 0.82 14.59 9.39
N ILE A 135 0.39 15.06 10.56
CA ILE A 135 -0.86 14.65 11.21
C ILE A 135 -1.76 15.87 11.34
N LEU A 136 -3.01 15.71 10.93
CA LEU A 136 -4.08 16.64 11.23
C LEU A 136 -4.80 16.15 12.48
N HIS A 137 -4.71 16.92 13.57
CA HIS A 137 -5.54 16.76 14.76
C HIS A 137 -6.84 17.52 14.54
N VAL A 138 -7.96 16.81 14.71
CA VAL A 138 -9.31 17.35 14.56
C VAL A 138 -10.07 17.13 15.84
N LYS A 139 -10.39 18.21 16.54
CA LYS A 139 -11.28 18.19 17.69
C LYS A 139 -12.66 18.69 17.27
N VAL A 140 -13.61 17.77 17.25
CA VAL A 140 -15.02 18.11 16.99
C VAL A 140 -15.65 18.53 18.31
N LEU A 141 -15.81 19.84 18.50
CA LEU A 141 -16.29 20.40 19.76
C LEU A 141 -17.81 20.21 19.88
N ARG A 142 -18.56 20.90 19.03
CA ARG A 142 -20.02 20.95 19.10
C ARG A 142 -20.65 21.38 17.78
N ALA A 143 -21.94 21.11 17.62
CA ALA A 143 -22.76 21.77 16.62
C ALA A 143 -23.84 22.63 17.29
N MET A 144 -24.33 23.63 16.57
CA MET A 144 -25.36 24.55 17.06
C MET A 144 -26.46 24.68 16.03
N LYS A 145 -27.71 24.73 16.52
CA LYS A 145 -28.90 25.03 15.73
C LYS A 145 -28.99 24.16 14.47
N LEU A 146 -28.67 22.86 14.61
CA LEU A 146 -28.76 21.92 13.51
C LEU A 146 -30.19 21.90 12.97
N ARG A 147 -30.32 21.81 11.64
CA ARG A 147 -31.64 21.74 11.02
C ARG A 147 -32.27 20.38 11.26
N LYS A 148 -33.41 20.38 11.93
CA LYS A 148 -34.26 19.20 12.10
C LYS A 148 -34.67 18.62 10.74
N LYS A 149 -34.50 17.31 10.56
CA LYS A 149 -34.98 16.61 9.34
C LYS A 149 -36.38 16.04 9.52
N ASP A 150 -36.73 15.61 10.73
CA ASP A 150 -38.04 15.03 11.01
C ASP A 150 -39.05 16.04 11.54
N LEU A 151 -40.24 16.09 10.94
CA LEU A 151 -41.39 16.83 11.50
C LEU A 151 -41.82 16.24 12.86
N LEU A 152 -41.73 14.91 13.05
CA LEU A 152 -42.30 14.19 14.19
C LEU A 152 -41.26 13.48 15.09
N GLY A 153 -40.01 13.32 14.61
CA GLY A 153 -38.90 12.68 15.34
C GLY A 153 -37.95 13.70 16.00
N ALA A 154 -36.93 13.21 16.70
CA ALA A 154 -35.87 14.02 17.26
C ALA A 154 -34.54 13.57 16.65
N SER A 155 -33.75 14.50 16.13
CA SER A 155 -32.52 14.19 15.39
C SER A 155 -31.41 13.69 16.32
N ASP A 156 -30.69 12.68 15.85
CA ASP A 156 -29.59 11.98 16.48
C ASP A 156 -28.27 12.24 15.73
N PRO A 157 -27.68 13.45 15.82
CA PRO A 157 -26.54 13.81 14.97
C PRO A 157 -25.22 13.11 15.33
N TYR A 158 -24.42 12.88 14.29
CA TYR A 158 -22.98 12.59 14.37
C TYR A 158 -22.21 13.23 13.20
N VAL A 159 -20.90 13.42 13.37
CA VAL A 159 -20.02 13.99 12.34
C VAL A 159 -19.16 12.89 11.75
N LYS A 160 -19.10 12.83 10.41
CA LYS A 160 -18.19 11.98 9.64
C LYS A 160 -17.04 12.84 9.09
N LEU A 161 -15.81 12.38 9.30
CA LEU A 161 -14.58 13.06 8.90
C LEU A 161 -13.81 12.22 7.86
N LYS A 162 -13.33 12.86 6.79
CA LYS A 162 -12.43 12.23 5.81
C LYS A 162 -11.57 13.29 5.11
N ILE A 163 -10.42 12.88 4.60
CA ILE A 163 -9.63 13.71 3.67
C ILE A 163 -10.21 13.55 2.26
N THR A 164 -10.35 14.66 1.53
CA THR A 164 -10.83 14.64 0.15
C THR A 164 -9.97 13.72 -0.72
N GLU A 165 -10.62 12.95 -1.61
CA GLU A 165 -9.96 12.03 -2.54
C GLU A 165 -8.98 11.02 -1.89
N SER A 166 -9.15 10.72 -0.60
CA SER A 166 -8.38 9.70 0.11
C SER A 166 -9.13 8.37 0.14
N LYS A 167 -8.40 7.26 0.00
CA LYS A 167 -8.93 5.89 0.19
C LYS A 167 -8.92 5.45 1.66
N ALA A 168 -8.42 6.29 2.57
CA ALA A 168 -8.38 5.97 4.00
C ALA A 168 -9.81 5.86 4.58
N PRO A 169 -10.03 4.94 5.55
CA PRO A 169 -11.31 4.86 6.24
C PRO A 169 -11.70 6.21 6.87
N SER A 170 -12.96 6.60 6.70
CA SER A 170 -13.52 7.77 7.37
C SER A 170 -13.68 7.53 8.86
N LYS A 171 -13.44 8.57 9.67
CA LYS A 171 -13.71 8.56 11.12
C LYS A 171 -15.09 9.15 11.40
N LYS A 172 -15.67 8.87 12.57
CA LYS A 172 -16.95 9.44 12.99
C LYS A 172 -17.01 9.67 14.49
N THR A 173 -17.78 10.66 14.91
CA THR A 173 -18.10 10.89 16.32
C THR A 173 -19.13 9.88 16.85
N ALA A 174 -19.32 9.87 18.17
CA ALA A 174 -20.50 9.26 18.76
C ALA A 174 -21.80 9.94 18.27
N VAL A 175 -22.88 9.16 18.29
CA VAL A 175 -24.23 9.66 18.00
C VAL A 175 -24.77 10.31 19.27
N LYS A 176 -25.29 11.54 19.16
CA LYS A 176 -25.92 12.25 20.28
C LYS A 176 -27.42 12.25 20.08
N HIS A 177 -28.15 11.52 20.91
CA HIS A 177 -29.58 11.33 20.70
C HIS A 177 -30.39 12.59 21.00
N LYS A 178 -31.38 12.87 20.15
CA LYS A 178 -32.41 13.91 20.30
C LYS A 178 -31.85 15.30 20.60
N ASN A 179 -30.75 15.68 19.96
CA ASN A 179 -30.03 16.91 20.28
C ASN A 179 -29.60 17.69 19.04
N LEU A 180 -30.16 18.88 18.82
CA LEU A 180 -29.78 19.78 17.72
C LEU A 180 -28.63 20.75 18.07
N ASN A 181 -28.14 20.69 19.32
CA ASN A 181 -26.97 21.40 19.80
C ASN A 181 -25.99 20.42 20.50
N PRO A 182 -25.54 19.37 19.80
CA PRO A 182 -24.72 18.33 20.40
C PRO A 182 -23.32 18.85 20.76
N GLU A 183 -22.81 18.41 21.89
CA GLU A 183 -21.41 18.55 22.29
C GLU A 183 -20.75 17.17 22.27
N TRP A 184 -19.73 17.02 21.43
CA TRP A 184 -18.96 15.77 21.29
C TRP A 184 -17.67 15.85 22.08
N ASN A 185 -16.91 16.93 21.90
CA ASN A 185 -15.56 17.09 22.46
C ASN A 185 -14.66 15.87 22.15
N GLU A 186 -14.79 15.35 20.93
CA GLU A 186 -14.07 14.16 20.47
C GLU A 186 -12.89 14.54 19.57
N GLU A 187 -11.75 13.88 19.77
CA GLU A 187 -10.50 14.16 19.06
C GLU A 187 -10.14 13.02 18.11
N PHE A 188 -9.64 13.39 16.93
CA PHE A 188 -9.23 12.46 15.89
C PHE A 188 -7.91 12.87 15.28
N SER A 189 -7.00 11.92 15.15
CA SER A 189 -5.75 12.09 14.38
C SER A 189 -5.90 11.49 12.99
N ILE A 190 -5.58 12.27 11.94
CA ILE A 190 -5.66 11.86 10.54
C ILE A 190 -4.32 12.08 9.87
N VAL A 191 -3.79 11.04 9.22
CA VAL A 191 -2.53 11.12 8.48
C VAL A 191 -2.73 11.92 7.18
N VAL A 192 -1.91 12.94 6.99
CA VAL A 192 -1.91 13.80 5.80
C VAL A 192 -0.74 13.42 4.91
N LYS A 193 -0.99 13.27 3.61
CA LYS A 193 0.03 12.96 2.59
C LYS A 193 0.28 14.12 1.61
N ASP A 194 -0.66 15.06 1.56
CA ASP A 194 -0.71 16.12 0.55
C ASP A 194 -1.53 17.30 1.09
N PRO A 195 -0.97 18.17 1.94
CA PRO A 195 -1.69 19.30 2.52
C PRO A 195 -2.01 20.39 1.48
N GLU A 196 -1.20 20.51 0.42
CA GLU A 196 -1.35 21.54 -0.62
C GLU A 196 -2.62 21.35 -1.45
N SER A 197 -2.94 20.10 -1.79
CA SER A 197 -4.04 19.78 -2.69
C SER A 197 -5.31 19.28 -1.98
N ARG A 198 -5.25 18.97 -0.68
CA ARG A 198 -6.33 18.26 0.02
C ARG A 198 -7.05 19.12 1.05
N ALA A 199 -8.25 18.69 1.39
CA ALA A 199 -9.10 19.33 2.38
C ALA A 199 -9.64 18.28 3.36
N LEU A 200 -9.93 18.72 4.59
CA LEU A 200 -10.76 17.98 5.53
C LEU A 200 -12.23 18.16 5.15
N GLU A 201 -12.94 17.07 4.87
CA GLU A 201 -14.36 17.07 4.60
C GLU A 201 -15.13 16.61 5.84
N LEU A 202 -16.08 17.45 6.27
CA LEU A 202 -16.93 17.26 7.43
C LEU A 202 -18.37 17.09 6.94
N ILE A 203 -19.02 16.01 7.34
CA ILE A 203 -20.41 15.74 6.99
C ILE A 203 -21.19 15.41 8.26
N VAL A 204 -22.22 16.20 8.55
CA VAL A 204 -23.13 15.95 9.66
C VAL A 204 -24.30 15.10 9.16
N TYR A 205 -24.53 13.99 9.84
CA TYR A 205 -25.61 13.05 9.56
C TYR A 205 -26.54 12.93 10.75
N ASP A 206 -27.82 12.75 10.47
CA ASP A 206 -28.84 12.26 11.40
C ASP A 206 -28.77 10.72 11.39
N TRP A 207 -28.54 10.11 12.55
CA TRP A 207 -28.52 8.66 12.66
C TRP A 207 -29.94 8.09 12.55
N GLU A 208 -30.06 6.96 11.86
CA GLU A 208 -31.34 6.32 11.57
C GLU A 208 -31.19 4.85 11.94
N GLN A 209 -32.19 4.31 12.63
CA GLN A 209 -32.18 2.90 13.05
C GLN A 209 -32.30 1.95 11.85
N VAL A 210 -32.98 2.38 10.78
CA VAL A 210 -33.24 1.60 9.58
C VAL A 210 -32.99 2.45 8.35
N GLY A 211 -32.18 1.95 7.41
CA GLY A 211 -31.95 2.61 6.12
C GLY A 211 -30.74 3.53 6.09
N LYS A 212 -30.77 4.54 5.21
CA LYS A 212 -29.65 5.47 5.02
C LYS A 212 -29.77 6.64 5.99
N HIS A 213 -28.67 6.96 6.65
CA HIS A 213 -28.54 8.15 7.49
C HIS A 213 -28.75 9.44 6.70
N ASP A 214 -29.39 10.39 7.36
CA ASP A 214 -29.93 11.57 6.70
C ASP A 214 -28.92 12.72 6.74
N LYS A 215 -28.42 13.17 5.59
CA LYS A 215 -27.41 14.24 5.55
C LYS A 215 -28.04 15.56 6.03
N MET A 216 -27.52 16.12 7.12
CA MET A 216 -27.96 17.39 7.69
C MET A 216 -27.23 18.57 7.03
N GLY A 217 -25.92 18.42 6.81
CA GLY A 217 -25.09 19.39 6.09
C GLY A 217 -23.63 18.96 5.97
N THR A 218 -22.84 19.76 5.26
CA THR A 218 -21.41 19.50 5.04
C THR A 218 -20.61 20.79 4.94
N ASN A 219 -19.31 20.71 5.22
CA ASN A 219 -18.36 21.76 4.87
C ASN A 219 -16.97 21.15 4.67
N VAL A 220 -16.05 21.90 4.07
CA VAL A 220 -14.64 21.52 3.86
C VAL A 220 -13.71 22.59 4.42
N VAL A 221 -12.55 22.15 4.89
CA VAL A 221 -11.46 23.03 5.31
C VAL A 221 -10.22 22.65 4.50
N PRO A 222 -9.76 23.51 3.56
CA PRO A 222 -8.51 23.27 2.84
C PRO A 222 -7.34 23.19 3.81
N LEU A 223 -6.52 22.14 3.71
CA LEU A 223 -5.43 21.92 4.67
C LEU A 223 -4.34 22.98 4.54
N LYS A 224 -4.10 23.48 3.33
CA LYS A 224 -3.19 24.61 3.04
C LYS A 224 -3.54 25.93 3.76
N GLU A 225 -4.75 26.06 4.29
CA GLU A 225 -5.18 27.26 5.05
C GLU A 225 -4.91 27.14 6.56
N LEU A 226 -4.34 26.02 7.00
CA LEU A 226 -3.92 25.78 8.37
C LEU A 226 -2.44 26.14 8.50
N THR A 227 -2.13 27.04 9.42
CA THR A 227 -0.75 27.28 9.82
C THR A 227 -0.23 26.06 10.58
N PRO A 228 0.95 25.52 10.21
CA PRO A 228 1.60 24.45 10.97
C PRO A 228 1.73 24.75 12.47
N ASP A 229 1.50 23.74 13.30
CA ASP A 229 1.66 23.75 14.76
C ASP A 229 0.80 24.77 15.53
N GLU A 230 -0.11 25.47 14.85
CA GLU A 230 -1.02 26.44 15.46
C GLU A 230 -2.44 25.87 15.55
N PRO A 231 -3.05 25.80 16.76
CA PRO A 231 -4.44 25.42 16.90
C PRO A 231 -5.35 26.53 16.36
N LYS A 232 -6.23 26.14 15.43
CA LYS A 232 -7.21 27.03 14.81
C LYS A 232 -8.62 26.59 15.17
N VAL A 233 -9.30 27.38 15.98
CA VAL A 233 -10.72 27.22 16.26
C VAL A 233 -11.53 27.87 15.15
N MET A 234 -12.49 27.15 14.58
CA MET A 234 -13.34 27.66 13.52
C MET A 234 -14.79 27.24 13.70
N THR A 235 -15.69 28.15 13.31
CA THR A 235 -17.12 27.89 13.22
C THR A 235 -17.50 27.84 11.76
N LEU A 236 -17.95 26.68 11.31
CA LEU A 236 -18.33 26.42 9.93
C LEU A 236 -19.85 26.43 9.79
N ASP A 237 -20.38 27.25 8.88
CA ASP A 237 -21.78 27.15 8.47
C ASP A 237 -21.98 25.89 7.62
N LEU A 238 -22.98 25.07 7.96
CA LEU A 238 -23.24 23.83 7.25
C LEU A 238 -23.97 24.11 5.92
N LEU A 239 -23.42 23.59 4.83
CA LEU A 239 -23.97 23.73 3.48
C LEU A 239 -24.75 22.47 3.06
N LYS A 240 -25.67 22.60 2.11
CA LYS A 240 -26.35 21.43 1.50
C LYS A 240 -25.35 20.59 0.72
N ASN A 241 -24.60 21.25 -0.15
CA ASN A 241 -23.61 20.73 -1.08
C ASN A 241 -22.41 21.69 -1.14
N LEU A 242 -21.27 21.23 -1.65
CA LEU A 242 -20.07 22.06 -1.81
C LEU A 242 -20.09 22.92 -3.11
N ASN A 243 -21.16 22.84 -3.90
CA ASN A 243 -21.28 23.54 -5.18
C ASN A 243 -21.87 24.94 -4.96
N GLN A 244 -21.08 25.98 -5.26
CA GLN A 244 -21.47 27.39 -5.06
C GLN A 244 -22.51 27.92 -6.07
N ASN A 245 -22.88 27.14 -7.10
CA ASN A 245 -23.85 27.55 -8.14
C ASN A 245 -25.29 27.09 -7.87
N ASP A 246 -25.57 26.41 -6.74
CA ASP A 246 -26.94 26.11 -6.35
C ASP A 246 -27.57 27.39 -5.78
N ALA A 247 -28.31 28.13 -6.61
CA ALA A 247 -29.11 29.32 -6.27
C ALA A 247 -30.26 29.05 -5.27
N GLN A 248 -30.13 28.00 -4.44
CA GLN A 248 -31.16 27.44 -3.59
C GLN A 248 -30.65 27.05 -2.18
N ASP A 249 -29.42 27.42 -1.79
CA ASP A 249 -28.89 27.16 -0.44
C ASP A 249 -29.20 28.29 0.56
N ASP A 250 -30.43 28.79 0.54
CA ASP A 250 -30.88 29.95 1.34
C ASP A 250 -31.36 29.56 2.75
N LYS A 251 -31.16 28.30 3.17
CA LYS A 251 -31.67 27.76 4.43
C LYS A 251 -30.54 27.38 5.35
N PHE A 252 -30.35 28.15 6.41
CA PHE A 252 -29.44 27.85 7.51
C PHE A 252 -29.61 26.39 8.01
N ARG A 253 -28.50 25.64 8.08
CA ARG A 253 -28.50 24.20 8.45
C ARG A 253 -27.85 23.92 9.81
N GLY A 254 -27.44 24.96 10.51
CA GLY A 254 -26.64 24.87 11.72
C GLY A 254 -25.18 25.17 11.47
N GLN A 255 -24.44 25.24 12.56
CA GLN A 255 -23.02 25.52 12.60
C GLN A 255 -22.28 24.36 13.26
N LEU A 256 -21.06 24.09 12.79
CA LEU A 256 -20.16 23.13 13.39
C LEU A 256 -18.92 23.86 13.91
N VAL A 257 -18.58 23.66 15.17
CA VAL A 257 -17.42 24.24 15.82
C VAL A 257 -16.36 23.16 15.98
N LEU A 258 -15.16 23.45 15.49
CA LEU A 258 -14.01 22.54 15.51
C LEU A 258 -12.73 23.30 15.85
N GLU A 259 -11.78 22.57 16.40
CA GLU A 259 -10.40 23.00 16.56
C GLU A 259 -9.51 22.09 15.72
N LEU A 260 -8.67 22.69 14.87
CA LEU A 260 -7.78 21.98 13.96
C LEU A 260 -6.33 22.36 14.27
N THR A 261 -5.45 21.36 14.30
CA THR A 261 -4.01 21.59 14.37
C THR A 261 -3.33 20.69 13.34
N TYR A 262 -2.63 21.28 12.38
CA TYR A 262 -1.81 20.52 11.43
C TYR A 262 -0.36 20.50 11.91
N LYS A 263 0.18 19.32 12.22
CA LYS A 263 1.57 19.12 12.61
C LYS A 263 2.32 18.47 11.43
N PRO A 264 3.14 19.22 10.65
CA PRO A 264 3.97 18.62 9.61
C PRO A 264 5.06 17.76 10.25
N PHE A 265 5.47 16.71 9.54
CA PHE A 265 6.66 15.97 9.93
C PHE A 265 7.91 16.75 9.54
N LYS A 266 8.90 16.83 10.42
CA LYS A 266 10.14 17.58 10.15
C LYS A 266 10.98 16.81 9.14
N GLU A 267 11.79 17.51 8.32
CA GLU A 267 12.69 16.86 7.35
C GLU A 267 13.68 15.87 8.02
N GLU A 268 14.02 16.14 9.28
CA GLU A 268 14.83 15.26 10.14
C GLU A 268 14.10 13.98 10.59
N ASP A 269 12.78 13.90 10.45
CA ASP A 269 11.97 12.69 10.63
C ASP A 269 11.82 11.92 9.30
N MET A 270 12.10 12.56 8.15
CA MET A 270 11.93 11.99 6.80
C MET A 270 13.16 11.24 6.27
N SER A 271 14.35 11.50 6.80
CA SER A 271 15.61 10.80 6.46
C SER A 271 15.89 9.57 7.34
N LYS A 272 15.16 9.38 8.43
CA LYS A 272 15.39 8.33 9.45
C LYS A 272 14.71 6.99 9.20
N ASP A 273 13.99 6.83 8.08
CA ASP A 273 13.43 5.53 7.64
C ASP A 273 14.49 4.58 7.06
N LEU A 274 15.73 5.05 6.90
CA LEU A 274 16.82 4.26 6.32
C LEU A 274 17.88 3.83 7.33
N ASP A 275 18.06 4.55 8.44
CA ASP A 275 18.96 4.17 9.53
C ASP A 275 18.30 4.56 10.86
N ASN A 276 17.70 3.57 11.53
CA ASN A 276 16.98 3.76 12.79
C ASN A 276 17.96 4.19 13.89
N PRO A 277 17.65 5.24 14.68
CA PRO A 277 17.21 4.90 16.03
C PRO A 277 16.08 5.79 16.59
N LEU A 278 15.14 5.10 17.24
CA LEU A 278 14.11 5.56 18.19
C LEU A 278 12.80 6.10 17.60
N GLN A 279 11.96 5.18 17.10
CA GLN A 279 10.52 5.43 16.93
C GLN A 279 9.88 5.72 18.30
N LYS A 280 9.38 6.95 18.47
CA LYS A 280 8.68 7.39 19.67
C LYS A 280 7.26 6.80 19.73
N ALA A 281 6.80 6.45 20.93
CA ALA A 281 5.42 6.08 21.17
C ALA A 281 4.50 7.30 20.98
N PRO A 282 3.21 7.11 20.67
CA PRO A 282 2.22 8.19 20.60
C PRO A 282 2.22 9.09 21.84
N GLU A 283 1.89 10.37 21.68
CA GLU A 283 1.87 11.38 22.77
C GLU A 283 0.92 11.01 23.94
N GLU A 284 -0.05 10.14 23.70
CA GLU A 284 -0.99 9.59 24.71
C GLU A 284 -0.39 8.48 25.58
N THR A 285 0.84 8.07 25.29
CA THR A 285 1.51 7.00 26.03
C THR A 285 1.98 7.53 27.39
N PRO A 286 1.71 6.84 28.50
CA PRO A 286 2.11 7.28 29.82
C PRO A 286 3.64 7.52 29.93
N PRO A 287 4.09 8.48 30.76
CA PRO A 287 5.52 8.77 30.95
C PRO A 287 6.28 7.52 31.43
N GLY A 288 7.28 7.08 30.66
CA GLY A 288 8.04 5.85 30.95
C GLY A 288 7.51 4.59 30.23
N GLY A 289 6.37 4.71 29.54
CA GLY A 289 5.69 3.65 28.81
C GLY A 289 6.07 3.53 27.34
N GLY A 290 5.29 2.77 26.58
CA GLY A 290 5.46 2.63 25.13
C GLY A 290 4.26 2.01 24.44
N VAL A 291 4.33 1.90 23.12
CA VAL A 291 3.30 1.22 22.31
C VAL A 291 3.87 -0.03 21.69
N LEU A 292 3.18 -1.14 21.95
CA LEU A 292 3.36 -2.38 21.24
C LEU A 292 2.44 -2.39 20.02
N VAL A 293 3.04 -2.49 18.84
CA VAL A 293 2.32 -2.74 17.58
C VAL A 293 2.46 -4.21 17.23
N VAL A 294 1.37 -4.85 16.87
CA VAL A 294 1.29 -6.27 16.49
C VAL A 294 0.65 -6.35 15.12
N VAL A 295 1.38 -6.85 14.13
CA VAL A 295 0.89 -7.10 12.77
C VAL A 295 0.78 -8.59 12.54
N VAL A 296 -0.40 -9.03 12.13
CA VAL A 296 -0.69 -10.43 11.79
C VAL A 296 -0.67 -10.57 10.27
N HIS A 297 0.38 -11.19 9.74
CA HIS A 297 0.57 -11.32 8.29
C HIS A 297 -0.20 -12.52 7.73
N GLU A 298 0.27 -13.74 8.00
CA GLU A 298 -0.26 -14.98 7.45
C GLU A 298 -0.11 -16.16 8.42
N ALA A 299 -0.87 -17.23 8.19
CA ALA A 299 -0.63 -18.54 8.78
C ALA A 299 -0.48 -19.59 7.68
N GLN A 300 0.19 -20.69 8.00
CA GLN A 300 0.46 -21.80 7.08
C GLN A 300 0.08 -23.12 7.75
N ASP A 301 -0.44 -24.07 6.97
CA ASP A 301 -0.79 -25.43 7.43
C ASP A 301 -1.71 -25.48 8.66
N VAL A 302 -2.56 -24.47 8.88
CA VAL A 302 -3.53 -24.49 9.98
C VAL A 302 -4.76 -25.33 9.59
N GLU A 303 -5.09 -26.33 10.40
CA GLU A 303 -6.14 -27.30 10.08
C GLU A 303 -6.97 -27.66 11.32
N GLY A 304 -8.28 -27.43 11.23
CA GLY A 304 -9.25 -27.81 12.26
C GLY A 304 -9.79 -29.22 12.02
N LYS A 305 -10.29 -29.85 13.08
CA LYS A 305 -10.89 -31.20 13.02
C LYS A 305 -12.24 -31.19 12.32
N HIS A 306 -12.95 -30.06 12.32
CA HIS A 306 -14.33 -29.97 11.84
C HIS A 306 -14.53 -28.90 10.77
N HIS A 307 -13.84 -27.77 10.89
CA HIS A 307 -13.90 -26.70 9.89
C HIS A 307 -12.61 -25.87 9.86
N ASN A 308 -12.38 -25.18 8.73
CA ASN A 308 -11.17 -24.39 8.53
C ASN A 308 -11.46 -22.98 8.01
N ASN A 309 -12.11 -22.18 8.84
CA ASN A 309 -12.36 -20.76 8.57
C ASN A 309 -11.57 -19.90 9.58
N PRO A 310 -10.25 -19.77 9.39
CA PRO A 310 -9.37 -19.21 10.40
C PRO A 310 -9.54 -17.69 10.59
N TYR A 311 -9.38 -17.26 11.84
CA TYR A 311 -9.05 -15.89 12.25
C TYR A 311 -8.08 -15.96 13.43
N VAL A 312 -7.43 -14.84 13.74
CA VAL A 312 -6.47 -14.76 14.84
C VAL A 312 -7.09 -13.95 15.97
N ARG A 313 -6.88 -14.41 17.19
CA ARG A 313 -7.23 -13.74 18.44
C ARG A 313 -5.96 -13.44 19.20
N ILE A 314 -5.72 -12.15 19.46
CA ILE A 314 -4.57 -11.65 20.21
C ILE A 314 -5.07 -11.30 21.61
N ILE A 315 -4.37 -11.79 22.64
CA ILE A 315 -4.71 -11.55 24.04
C ILE A 315 -3.47 -10.98 24.74
N PHE A 316 -3.63 -9.80 25.34
CA PHE A 316 -2.55 -9.11 26.05
C PHE A 316 -3.10 -8.23 27.17
N LYS A 317 -2.58 -8.38 28.39
CA LYS A 317 -3.07 -7.69 29.62
C LYS A 317 -4.60 -7.71 29.83
N GLY A 318 -5.26 -8.81 29.44
CA GLY A 318 -6.71 -8.94 29.54
C GLY A 318 -7.50 -8.25 28.42
N GLU A 319 -6.85 -7.52 27.52
CA GLU A 319 -7.43 -7.04 26.28
C GLU A 319 -7.41 -8.11 25.20
N GLU A 320 -8.42 -8.07 24.34
CA GLU A 320 -8.55 -8.96 23.20
C GLU A 320 -8.70 -8.16 21.90
N ARG A 321 -8.00 -8.62 20.85
CA ARG A 321 -8.16 -8.16 19.47
C ARG A 321 -8.32 -9.35 18.54
N LYS A 322 -9.03 -9.17 17.42
CA LYS A 322 -9.29 -10.23 16.44
C LYS A 322 -9.11 -9.74 15.02
N THR A 323 -8.55 -10.60 14.17
CA THR A 323 -8.54 -10.38 12.72
C THR A 323 -9.88 -10.75 12.10
N LYS A 324 -10.05 -10.40 10.82
CA LYS A 324 -11.14 -10.90 10.00
C LYS A 324 -11.02 -12.40 9.77
N GLN A 325 -12.16 -13.04 9.60
CA GLN A 325 -12.20 -14.45 9.24
C GLN A 325 -11.92 -14.67 7.74
N VAL A 326 -11.05 -15.63 7.45
CA VAL A 326 -10.86 -16.19 6.11
C VAL A 326 -11.60 -17.51 6.03
N LYS A 327 -12.37 -17.75 4.95
CA LYS A 327 -13.20 -18.96 4.82
C LYS A 327 -12.45 -20.07 4.09
N LYS A 328 -12.59 -21.31 4.59
CA LYS A 328 -12.08 -22.55 3.98
C LYS A 328 -10.62 -22.46 3.50
N ASN A 329 -9.72 -22.00 4.37
CA ASN A 329 -8.33 -21.76 4.00
C ASN A 329 -7.36 -22.31 5.07
N ARG A 330 -6.36 -23.09 4.64
CA ARG A 330 -5.28 -23.61 5.49
C ARG A 330 -4.10 -22.65 5.59
N ASP A 331 -3.99 -21.71 4.65
CA ASP A 331 -2.90 -20.75 4.52
C ASP A 331 -3.46 -19.31 4.41
N PRO A 332 -4.18 -18.84 5.45
CA PRO A 332 -4.83 -17.53 5.43
C PRO A 332 -3.82 -16.37 5.49
N ARG A 333 -4.21 -15.24 4.89
CA ARG A 333 -3.49 -13.96 4.94
C ARG A 333 -4.42 -12.85 5.42
N TRP A 334 -3.95 -12.03 6.36
CA TRP A 334 -4.73 -10.97 7.00
C TRP A 334 -4.14 -9.59 6.76
N GLU A 335 -2.84 -9.40 6.99
CA GLU A 335 -2.16 -8.10 6.94
C GLU A 335 -2.84 -7.05 7.84
N GLU A 336 -3.22 -7.45 9.05
CA GLU A 336 -3.95 -6.60 10.02
C GLU A 336 -3.06 -6.16 11.17
N GLU A 337 -3.14 -4.88 11.54
CA GLU A 337 -2.34 -4.24 12.60
C GLU A 337 -3.20 -3.94 13.84
N PHE A 338 -2.61 -4.17 15.02
CA PHE A 338 -3.20 -3.90 16.33
C PHE A 338 -2.21 -3.17 17.21
N THR A 339 -2.69 -2.28 18.07
CA THR A 339 -1.84 -1.49 18.98
C THR A 339 -2.28 -1.64 20.43
N PHE A 340 -1.29 -1.66 21.33
CA PHE A 340 -1.47 -1.70 22.78
C PHE A 340 -0.60 -0.62 23.42
N MET A 341 -1.22 0.27 24.18
CA MET A 341 -0.54 1.29 24.97
C MET A 341 -0.18 0.73 26.33
N LEU A 342 1.05 0.97 26.77
CA LEU A 342 1.57 0.45 28.02
C LEU A 342 2.21 1.57 28.82
N GLU A 343 1.99 1.53 30.13
CA GLU A 343 2.60 2.44 31.10
C GLU A 343 4.11 2.18 31.29
N GLU A 344 4.58 0.97 30.99
CA GLU A 344 5.98 0.57 31.10
C GLU A 344 6.35 -0.45 30.00
N PRO A 345 7.65 -0.63 29.67
CA PRO A 345 8.06 -1.62 28.70
C PRO A 345 7.77 -3.05 29.17
N PRO A 346 7.13 -3.91 28.34
CA PRO A 346 6.64 -5.23 28.73
C PRO A 346 7.76 -6.29 28.80
N LEU A 347 8.87 -6.01 29.49
CA LEU A 347 10.08 -6.83 29.51
C LEU A 347 9.89 -8.24 30.10
N LYS A 348 8.82 -8.46 30.89
CA LYS A 348 8.52 -9.76 31.53
C LYS A 348 7.23 -10.39 31.01
N GLU A 349 6.58 -9.76 30.05
CA GLU A 349 5.24 -10.14 29.61
C GLU A 349 5.28 -10.94 28.31
N LYS A 350 4.20 -11.66 28.05
CA LYS A 350 4.03 -12.46 26.85
C LYS A 350 2.75 -12.05 26.12
N LEU A 351 2.85 -11.95 24.81
CA LEU A 351 1.72 -11.80 23.91
C LEU A 351 1.19 -13.20 23.57
N HIS A 352 -0.08 -13.46 23.89
CA HIS A 352 -0.74 -14.72 23.50
C HIS A 352 -1.47 -14.52 22.17
N VAL A 353 -1.15 -15.36 21.19
CA VAL A 353 -1.76 -15.31 19.85
C VAL A 353 -2.35 -16.68 19.56
N GLU A 354 -3.66 -16.75 19.36
CA GLU A 354 -4.41 -17.98 19.10
C GLU A 354 -5.04 -17.93 17.70
N VAL A 355 -4.83 -18.98 16.90
CA VAL A 355 -5.54 -19.15 15.62
C VAL A 355 -6.77 -19.99 15.88
N LEU A 356 -7.94 -19.46 15.53
CA LEU A 356 -9.24 -20.06 15.79
C LEU A 356 -10.01 -20.23 14.50
N SER A 357 -10.86 -21.24 14.46
CA SER A 357 -11.78 -21.51 13.37
C SER A 357 -13.21 -21.35 13.89
N THR A 358 -14.12 -20.76 13.11
CA THR A 358 -15.57 -20.75 13.44
C THR A 358 -16.42 -21.15 12.24
N SER A 359 -17.51 -21.86 12.48
CA SER A 359 -18.49 -22.22 11.45
C SER A 359 -19.74 -21.37 11.54
N THR A 360 -20.28 -20.97 10.38
CA THR A 360 -21.55 -20.22 10.28
C THR A 360 -22.75 -21.12 10.00
N ARG A 361 -22.60 -22.46 9.99
CA ARG A 361 -23.76 -23.37 9.82
C ARG A 361 -24.47 -23.57 11.15
N ILE A 362 -25.77 -23.26 11.16
CA ILE A 362 -26.67 -23.44 12.30
C ILE A 362 -26.82 -24.94 12.60
N GLY A 363 -26.62 -25.34 13.87
CA GLY A 363 -26.86 -26.71 14.36
C GLY A 363 -25.65 -27.65 14.50
N LEU A 364 -24.40 -27.16 14.38
CA LEU A 364 -23.20 -27.97 14.64
C LEU A 364 -22.84 -28.04 16.14
N LEU A 365 -22.41 -29.22 16.59
CA LEU A 365 -21.89 -29.48 17.95
C LEU A 365 -20.60 -28.68 18.28
N HIS A 366 -19.84 -28.28 17.26
CA HIS A 366 -18.58 -27.56 17.41
C HIS A 366 -18.61 -26.26 16.59
N PRO A 367 -19.14 -25.16 17.15
CA PRO A 367 -19.25 -23.87 16.46
C PRO A 367 -17.92 -23.11 16.38
N LYS A 368 -16.95 -23.45 17.25
CA LYS A 368 -15.63 -22.86 17.36
C LYS A 368 -14.62 -23.93 17.77
N GLU A 369 -13.44 -23.93 17.15
CA GLU A 369 -12.31 -24.79 17.55
C GLU A 369 -10.99 -24.03 17.41
N THR A 370 -9.98 -24.45 18.19
CA THR A 370 -8.63 -23.89 18.15
C THR A 370 -7.77 -24.64 17.13
N LEU A 371 -7.01 -23.90 16.33
CA LEU A 371 -6.07 -24.41 15.32
C LEU A 371 -4.62 -24.38 15.81
N GLY A 372 -4.41 -23.88 17.03
CA GLY A 372 -3.13 -23.75 17.71
C GLY A 372 -2.84 -22.32 18.15
N TYR A 373 -1.82 -22.16 19.00
CA TYR A 373 -1.46 -20.86 19.58
C TYR A 373 0.05 -20.70 19.75
N VAL A 374 0.49 -19.48 20.01
CA VAL A 374 1.87 -19.18 20.41
C VAL A 374 1.89 -18.14 21.52
N ASN A 375 2.87 -18.25 22.41
CA ASN A 375 3.19 -17.23 23.41
C ASN A 375 4.53 -16.58 23.05
N ILE A 376 4.52 -15.29 22.73
CA ILE A 376 5.70 -14.56 22.28
C ILE A 376 6.21 -13.68 23.42
N SER A 377 7.49 -13.81 23.78
CA SER A 377 8.15 -12.93 24.76
C SER A 377 8.29 -11.53 24.19
N LEU A 378 7.89 -10.50 24.95
CA LEU A 378 7.99 -9.11 24.49
C LEU A 378 9.34 -8.45 24.83
N ALA A 379 10.18 -9.10 25.64
CA ALA A 379 11.52 -8.59 25.97
C ALA A 379 12.37 -8.33 24.72
N ASP A 380 12.31 -9.25 23.75
CA ASP A 380 13.14 -9.20 22.56
C ASP A 380 12.73 -8.04 21.65
N VAL A 381 11.43 -7.76 21.49
CA VAL A 381 10.98 -6.62 20.67
C VAL A 381 11.25 -5.28 21.36
N VAL A 382 11.22 -5.24 22.69
CA VAL A 382 11.59 -4.03 23.43
C VAL A 382 13.06 -3.67 23.20
N ASN A 383 13.94 -4.68 23.20
CA ASN A 383 15.37 -4.53 22.95
C ASN A 383 15.68 -4.24 21.48
N ASN A 384 15.05 -4.98 20.55
CA ASN A 384 15.34 -4.91 19.11
C ASN A 384 14.50 -3.87 18.35
N LYS A 385 13.54 -3.22 19.03
CA LYS A 385 12.50 -2.28 18.50
C LYS A 385 11.52 -2.87 17.50
N ARG A 386 11.92 -3.89 16.73
CA ARG A 386 11.09 -4.59 15.76
C ARG A 386 11.54 -6.04 15.61
N ILE A 387 10.57 -6.95 15.49
CA ILE A 387 10.79 -8.37 15.21
C ILE A 387 9.74 -8.80 14.20
N ASN A 388 10.13 -9.53 13.14
CA ASN A 388 9.19 -10.14 12.21
C ASN A 388 9.60 -11.61 12.02
N GLU A 389 8.81 -12.53 12.59
CA GLU A 389 9.18 -13.94 12.66
C GLU A 389 8.00 -14.87 12.35
N LYS A 390 8.33 -16.09 11.93
CA LYS A 390 7.39 -17.19 11.74
C LYS A 390 7.47 -18.14 12.93
N TYR A 391 6.38 -18.27 13.65
CA TYR A 391 6.26 -19.10 14.85
C TYR A 391 5.52 -20.39 14.53
N HIS A 392 5.99 -21.50 15.11
CA HIS A 392 5.23 -22.75 15.12
C HIS A 392 4.11 -22.66 16.16
N LEU A 393 2.90 -23.08 15.78
CA LEU A 393 1.74 -23.10 16.65
C LEU A 393 1.75 -24.35 17.53
N ILE A 394 1.68 -24.13 18.85
CA ILE A 394 1.45 -25.15 19.87
C ILE A 394 0.02 -25.69 19.69
N ASP A 395 -0.16 -26.99 19.94
CA ASP A 395 -1.42 -27.73 19.71
C ASP A 395 -1.90 -27.73 18.25
N SER A 396 -1.01 -27.36 17.32
CA SER A 396 -1.18 -27.55 15.88
C SER A 396 -0.29 -28.68 15.38
N LYS A 397 -0.73 -29.42 14.36
CA LYS A 397 0.08 -30.52 13.80
C LYS A 397 1.31 -29.99 13.06
N ASN A 398 1.09 -29.06 12.14
CA ASN A 398 2.14 -28.43 11.31
C ASN A 398 1.99 -26.90 11.24
N GLY A 399 1.00 -26.32 11.91
CA GLY A 399 0.61 -24.93 11.71
C GLY A 399 1.71 -23.94 12.11
N LYS A 400 1.87 -22.89 11.32
CA LYS A 400 2.75 -21.75 11.61
C LYS A 400 2.02 -20.43 11.44
N ILE A 401 2.48 -19.38 12.12
CA ILE A 401 1.95 -18.02 11.98
C ILE A 401 3.10 -17.01 11.87
N GLN A 402 2.97 -16.04 10.96
CA GLN A 402 3.90 -14.92 10.85
C GLN A 402 3.36 -13.70 11.59
N ILE A 403 4.11 -13.24 12.59
CA ILE A 403 3.76 -12.08 13.40
C ILE A 403 4.92 -11.09 13.36
N GLU A 404 4.59 -9.82 13.11
CA GLU A 404 5.52 -8.71 13.29
C GLU A 404 5.14 -7.91 14.54
N LEU A 405 6.14 -7.62 15.36
CA LEU A 405 6.04 -6.82 16.57
C LEU A 405 6.91 -5.58 16.43
N GLN A 406 6.42 -4.43 16.89
CA GLN A 406 7.21 -3.22 17.01
C GLN A 406 7.02 -2.60 18.39
N TRP A 407 8.11 -2.19 19.03
CA TRP A 407 8.10 -1.48 20.30
C TRP A 407 8.54 -0.03 20.09
N ARG A 408 7.62 0.88 20.38
CA ARG A 408 7.84 2.32 20.31
C ARG A 408 7.91 2.85 21.74
N THR A 409 8.94 3.60 22.08
CA THR A 409 9.14 4.11 23.45
C THR A 409 8.57 5.50 23.61
N SER A 410 7.79 5.75 24.66
CA SER A 410 7.50 7.14 25.06
C SER A 410 8.83 7.79 25.41
N SER A 411 9.09 8.97 24.86
CA SER A 411 10.39 9.65 24.98
C SER A 411 10.25 10.96 25.72
#